data_AF-A0A1A8P4C7-F1
#
_entry.id   AF-A0A1A8P4C7-F1
#
_cell.length_a   1.000
_cell.length_b   1.000
_cell.length_c   1.000
_cell.angle_alpha   90.00
_cell.angle_beta   90.00
_cell.angle_gamma   90.00
#
_symmetry.space_group_name_H-M   'P 1'
#
loop_
_entity.id
_entity.type
_entity.pdbx_description
1 polymer ?
#
loop_
_entity_poly.entity_id
_entity_poly.type
_entity_poly.pdbx_seq_one_letter_code
_entity_poly.pdbx_strand_id
1 'polypeptide(L)'
;KKDTVELILENKGDSVFRCTYCPVQEGPHKIHILFAGQEIPKSPYTVNIAEAINPNACRATGRGLQPKGVRVKEVADFKVFTKGAGSGALNVSVKGPTGAE
;
A
#
# COMPACT_ATOMS: atom_id res chain seq x y z
N LYS A 1 -17.36 23.41 -1.87
CA LYS A 1 -16.98 22.43 -0.83
C LYS A 1 -15.46 22.47 -0.77
N LYS A 2 -14.87 22.81 0.39
CA LYS A 2 -13.43 23.17 0.49
C LYS A 2 -12.49 21.95 0.42
N ASP A 3 -13.04 20.73 0.48
CA ASP A 3 -12.27 19.49 0.62
C ASP A 3 -12.47 18.50 -0.56
N THR A 4 -12.88 18.99 -1.73
CA THR A 4 -13.05 18.16 -2.94
C THR A 4 -11.81 18.23 -3.82
N VAL A 5 -11.30 17.08 -4.24
CA VAL A 5 -10.22 16.98 -5.23
C VAL A 5 -10.75 17.10 -6.66
N GLU A 6 -9.89 17.48 -7.59
CA GLU A 6 -10.21 17.46 -9.02
C GLU A 6 -10.55 16.04 -9.48
N LEU A 7 -11.54 15.96 -10.36
CA LEU A 7 -12.05 14.71 -10.95
C LEU A 7 -11.89 14.80 -12.46
N ILE A 8 -11.32 13.75 -13.05
CA ILE A 8 -11.27 13.59 -14.49
C ILE A 8 -12.36 12.59 -14.88
N LEU A 9 -13.35 13.04 -15.65
CA LEU A 9 -14.43 12.20 -16.15
C LEU A 9 -14.23 11.96 -17.65
N GLU A 10 -14.12 10.69 -18.02
CA GLU A 10 -13.98 10.25 -19.40
C GLU A 10 -15.22 9.44 -19.82
N ASN A 11 -15.87 9.82 -20.92
CA ASN A 11 -16.95 9.04 -21.51
C ASN A 11 -16.36 7.91 -22.35
N LYS A 12 -16.68 6.66 -22.02
CA LYS A 12 -16.23 5.46 -22.74
C LYS A 12 -17.21 4.95 -23.81
N GLY A 13 -18.35 5.62 -23.98
CA GLY A 13 -19.46 5.12 -24.78
C GLY A 13 -20.38 4.20 -23.99
N ASP A 14 -21.51 3.81 -24.58
CA ASP A 14 -22.43 2.80 -24.03
C ASP A 14 -22.90 3.06 -22.59
N SER A 15 -23.11 4.33 -22.22
CA SER A 15 -23.45 4.76 -20.85
C SER A 15 -22.40 4.42 -19.78
N VAL A 16 -21.15 4.18 -20.19
CA VAL A 16 -20.01 3.92 -19.30
C VAL A 16 -19.14 5.16 -19.21
N PHE A 17 -18.83 5.55 -17.97
CA PHE A 17 -17.93 6.65 -17.68
C PHE A 17 -16.80 6.16 -16.77
N ARG A 18 -15.57 6.60 -17.05
CA ARG A 18 -14.41 6.41 -16.18
C ARG A 18 -14.18 7.69 -15.40
N CYS A 19 -14.23 7.59 -14.08
CA CYS A 19 -13.91 8.68 -13.18
C CYS A 19 -12.56 8.40 -12.52
N THR A 20 -11.64 9.35 -12.63
CA THR A 20 -10.30 9.28 -12.03
C THR A 20 -10.14 10.43 -11.04
N TYR A 21 -9.63 10.13 -9.85
CA TYR A 21 -9.33 11.09 -8.78
C TYR A 21 -7.97 10.78 -8.17
N CYS A 22 -7.31 11.79 -7.63
CA CYS A 22 -6.05 11.66 -6.89
C CYS A 22 -6.27 12.15 -5.45
N PRO A 23 -6.53 11.24 -4.48
CA PRO A 23 -6.73 11.63 -3.10
C PRO A 23 -5.41 12.13 -2.49
N VAL A 24 -5.48 13.19 -1.68
CA VAL A 24 -4.31 13.82 -1.06
C VAL A 24 -4.20 13.55 0.44
N GLN A 25 -5.24 12.95 1.04
CA GLN A 25 -5.29 12.60 2.45
C GLN A 25 -5.69 11.13 2.61
N GLU A 26 -5.20 10.51 3.67
CA GLU A 26 -5.62 9.18 4.08
C GLU A 26 -6.99 9.21 4.76
N GLY A 27 -7.64 8.05 4.81
CA GLY A 27 -8.90 7.86 5.51
C GLY A 27 -10.13 7.74 4.59
N PRO A 28 -11.33 7.75 5.18
CA PRO A 28 -12.57 7.53 4.44
C PRO A 28 -12.94 8.73 3.58
N HIS A 29 -13.08 8.50 2.28
CA HIS A 29 -13.54 9.47 1.29
C HIS A 29 -14.91 9.08 0.76
N LYS A 30 -15.70 10.07 0.34
CA LYS A 30 -17.03 9.86 -0.26
C LYS A 30 -17.06 10.35 -1.70
N ILE A 31 -17.45 9.46 -2.61
CA ILE A 31 -17.65 9.78 -4.02
C ILE A 31 -19.15 9.95 -4.25
N HIS A 32 -19.56 11.17 -4.60
CA HIS A 32 -20.93 11.51 -4.93
C HIS A 32 -21.11 11.44 -6.45
N ILE A 33 -22.04 10.61 -6.92
CA ILE A 33 -22.38 10.48 -8.33
C ILE A 33 -23.81 10.97 -8.52
N LEU A 34 -23.95 12.02 -9.34
CA LEU A 34 -25.23 12.66 -9.59
C LEU A 34 -25.59 12.56 -11.08
N PHE A 35 -26.87 12.36 -11.36
CA PHE A 35 -27.46 12.49 -12.68
C PHE A 35 -28.58 13.53 -12.62
N ALA A 36 -28.55 14.52 -13.52
CA ALA A 36 -29.48 15.66 -13.53
C ALA A 36 -29.60 16.37 -12.16
N GLY A 37 -28.51 16.44 -11.39
CA GLY A 37 -28.48 17.06 -10.06
C GLY A 37 -29.02 16.19 -8.91
N GLN A 38 -29.42 14.95 -9.19
CA GLN A 38 -29.90 13.99 -8.18
C GLN A 38 -28.91 12.83 -7.99
N GLU A 39 -28.68 12.41 -6.76
CA GLU A 39 -27.85 11.24 -6.44
C GLU A 39 -28.40 9.98 -7.12
N ILE A 40 -27.53 9.20 -7.76
CA ILE A 40 -27.92 7.89 -8.29
C ILE A 40 -28.10 6.88 -7.15
N PRO A 41 -28.82 5.77 -7.37
CA PRO A 41 -28.88 4.69 -6.39
C PRO A 41 -27.49 4.24 -5.95
N LYS A 42 -27.32 3.98 -4.64
CA LYS A 42 -26.07 3.57 -3.96
C LYS A 42 -24.99 4.65 -3.79
N SER A 43 -25.19 5.84 -4.36
CA SER A 43 -24.35 6.98 -4.05
C SER A 43 -24.78 7.60 -2.69
N PRO A 44 -23.84 8.09 -1.85
CA PRO A 44 -22.39 8.14 -2.07
C PRO A 44 -21.68 6.81 -1.83
N TYR A 45 -20.60 6.60 -2.59
CA TYR A 45 -19.68 5.48 -2.40
C TYR A 45 -18.57 5.85 -1.43
N THR A 46 -18.39 5.05 -0.38
CA THR A 46 -17.28 5.22 0.56
C THR A 46 -16.06 4.46 0.08
N VAL A 47 -14.92 5.15 -0.03
CA VAL A 47 -13.63 4.56 -0.38
C VAL A 47 -12.64 4.87 0.73
N ASN A 48 -11.96 3.85 1.26
CA ASN A 48 -10.93 4.03 2.27
C ASN A 48 -9.58 4.18 1.57
N ILE A 49 -8.98 5.36 1.68
CA ILE A 49 -7.65 5.63 1.16
C ILE A 49 -6.64 5.31 2.25
N ALA A 50 -5.67 4.45 1.94
CA ALA A 50 -4.56 4.12 2.83
C ALA A 50 -3.28 4.80 2.34
N GLU A 51 -2.30 4.91 3.23
CA GLU A 51 -0.95 5.35 2.87
C GLU A 51 -0.40 4.51 1.71
N ALA A 52 0.35 5.16 0.81
CA ALA A 52 1.03 4.45 -0.26
C ALA A 52 2.07 3.48 0.33
N ILE A 53 2.08 2.24 -0.18
CA ILE A 53 3.04 1.22 0.25
C ILE A 53 4.28 1.32 -0.63
N ASN A 54 5.46 1.37 -0.01
CA ASN A 54 6.75 1.36 -0.71
C ASN A 54 7.67 0.28 -0.12
N PRO A 55 7.57 -0.97 -0.59
CA PRO A 55 8.37 -2.07 -0.05
C PRO A 55 9.89 -1.84 -0.22
N ASN A 56 10.31 -1.02 -1.18
CA ASN A 56 11.71 -0.68 -1.39
C ASN A 56 12.29 0.25 -0.31
N ALA A 57 11.45 0.83 0.55
CA ALA A 57 11.90 1.55 1.74
C ALA A 57 12.36 0.60 2.87
N CYS A 58 12.02 -0.69 2.79
CA CYS A 58 12.49 -1.68 3.75
C CYS A 58 13.99 -1.97 3.57
N ARG A 59 14.73 -2.06 4.69
CA ARG A 59 16.14 -2.46 4.68
C ARG A 59 16.46 -3.35 5.87
N ALA A 60 17.28 -4.38 5.66
CA ALA A 60 17.79 -5.21 6.74
C ALA A 60 19.31 -5.09 6.88
N THR A 61 19.82 -5.05 8.11
CA THR A 61 21.26 -4.95 8.39
C THR A 61 21.61 -5.70 9.67
N GLY A 62 22.77 -6.34 9.73
CA GLY A 62 23.27 -7.01 10.92
C GLY A 62 24.41 -7.97 10.61
N ARG A 63 24.99 -8.57 11.65
CA ARG A 63 26.06 -9.58 11.50
C ARG A 63 25.53 -10.85 10.86
N GLY A 64 24.30 -11.25 11.19
CA GLY A 64 23.65 -12.43 10.62
C GLY A 64 23.33 -12.37 9.12
N LEU A 65 23.47 -11.20 8.49
CA LEU A 65 23.29 -11.00 7.04
C LEU A 65 24.62 -10.84 6.29
N GLN A 66 25.77 -10.88 6.98
CA GLN A 66 27.06 -10.74 6.32
C GLN A 66 27.42 -12.02 5.56
N PRO A 67 28.09 -11.91 4.40
CA PRO A 67 28.47 -13.08 3.60
C PRO A 67 29.56 -13.93 4.27
N LYS A 68 30.25 -13.40 5.28
CA LYS A 68 31.33 -14.06 6.02
C LYS A 68 31.25 -13.70 7.50
N GLY A 69 31.82 -14.55 8.35
CA GLY A 69 31.97 -14.30 9.78
C GLY A 69 30.81 -14.78 10.65
N VAL A 70 29.73 -15.32 10.06
CA VAL A 70 28.69 -16.05 10.78
C VAL A 70 29.22 -17.43 11.18
N ARG A 71 29.00 -17.84 12.43
CA ARG A 71 29.57 -19.07 13.01
C ARG A 71 28.49 -20.02 13.51
N VAL A 72 28.74 -21.31 13.37
CA VAL A 72 27.86 -22.36 13.88
C VAL A 72 27.81 -22.26 15.42
N LYS A 73 26.61 -22.42 16.00
CA LYS A 73 26.35 -22.30 17.45
C LYS A 73 26.52 -20.89 18.03
N GLU A 74 26.76 -19.87 17.21
CA GLU A 74 26.71 -18.47 17.64
C GLU A 74 25.40 -17.82 17.15
N VAL A 75 24.87 -16.86 17.92
CA VAL A 75 23.67 -16.11 17.52
C VAL A 75 24.02 -15.19 16.35
N ALA A 76 23.24 -15.29 15.28
CA ALA A 76 23.36 -14.47 14.08
C ALA A 76 22.24 -13.41 14.06
N ASP A 77 22.49 -12.22 14.62
CA ASP A 77 21.49 -11.17 14.74
C ASP A 77 21.41 -10.23 13.53
N PHE A 78 20.21 -9.73 13.24
CA PHE A 78 19.98 -8.64 12.32
C PHE A 78 18.74 -7.84 12.68
N LYS A 79 18.63 -6.62 12.13
CA LYS A 79 17.51 -5.70 12.30
C LYS A 79 16.87 -5.41 10.96
N VAL A 80 15.55 -5.27 10.95
CA VAL A 80 14.76 -4.84 9.80
C VAL A 80 14.20 -3.45 10.08
N PHE A 81 14.42 -2.52 9.16
CA PHE A 81 13.88 -1.17 9.17
C PHE A 81 12.77 -1.08 8.14
N THR A 82 11.56 -0.69 8.57
CA THR A 82 10.35 -0.61 7.72
C THR A 82 9.78 0.81 7.63
N LYS A 83 10.48 1.81 8.20
CA LYS A 83 10.02 3.20 8.19
C LYS A 83 9.90 3.70 6.74
N GLY A 84 8.71 4.21 6.40
CA GLY A 84 8.40 4.70 5.05
C GLY A 84 7.96 3.63 4.06
N ALA A 85 7.80 2.37 4.49
CA ALA A 85 7.29 1.30 3.64
C ALA A 85 5.76 1.22 3.58
N GLY A 86 5.06 1.94 4.46
CA GLY A 86 3.62 1.81 4.66
C GLY A 86 3.25 0.56 5.47
N SER A 87 1.95 0.28 5.56
CA SER A 87 1.42 -0.88 6.30
C SER A 87 1.54 -2.17 5.47
N GLY A 88 2.03 -3.24 6.08
CA GLY A 88 2.20 -4.54 5.42
C GLY A 88 2.77 -5.61 6.34
N ALA A 89 2.75 -6.86 5.88
CA ALA A 89 3.29 -7.99 6.64
C ALA A 89 4.81 -8.13 6.39
N LEU A 90 5.58 -8.32 7.46
CA LEU A 90 7.01 -8.67 7.40
C LEU A 90 7.17 -10.16 7.70
N ASN A 91 7.76 -10.90 6.77
CA ASN A 91 8.07 -12.32 6.93
C ASN A 91 9.58 -12.54 6.85
N VAL A 92 10.10 -13.51 7.62
CA VAL A 92 11.51 -13.91 7.62
C VAL A 92 11.56 -15.43 7.49
N SER A 93 12.32 -15.94 6.53
CA SER A 93 12.63 -17.36 6.38
C SER A 93 14.14 -17.57 6.34
N VAL A 94 14.60 -18.68 6.91
CA VAL A 94 16.02 -19.06 6.94
C VAL A 94 16.13 -20.47 6.41
N LYS A 95 16.89 -20.66 5.33
CA LYS A 95 17.08 -21.99 4.73
C LYS A 95 18.46 -22.53 5.07
N GLY A 96 18.51 -23.68 5.72
CA GLY A 96 19.75 -24.37 6.04
C GLY A 96 20.38 -25.08 4.82
N PRO A 97 21.60 -25.63 4.96
CA PRO A 97 22.31 -26.31 3.87
C PRO A 97 21.56 -27.53 3.31
N THR A 98 20.78 -28.21 4.14
CA THR A 98 19.94 -29.35 3.75
C THR A 98 18.60 -28.94 3.14
N GLY A 99 18.34 -27.64 3.07
CA GLY A 99 17.11 -27.07 2.54
C GLY A 99 15.92 -27.07 3.50
N ALA A 100 16.12 -27.49 4.76
CA ALA A 100 15.15 -27.30 5.83
C ALA A 100 15.02 -25.80 6.16
N GLU A 101 13.78 -25.37 6.37
CA GLU A 101 13.39 -24.05 6.86
C GLU A 101 13.32 -24.02 8.39
#